data_AF-A0AAP5LMV4-F1
#
_entry.id   AF-A0AAP5LMV4-F1
#
_cell.length_a   1.000
_cell.length_b   1.000
_cell.length_c   1.000
_cell.angle_alpha   90.00
_cell.angle_beta   90.00
_cell.angle_gamma   90.00
#
_symmetry.space_group_name_H-M   'P 1'
#
loop_
_entity.id
_entity.type
_entity.pdbx_description
1 polymer ?
#
loop_
_entity_poly.entity_id
_entity_poly.type
_entity_poly.pdbx_seq_one_letter_code
_entity_poly.pdbx_strand_id
1 'polypeptide(L)'
;MRHSTYQSIYKPVSSASVQWSTGELRKKMLQLKARPLLMKIAIISLIVIIGCSTMLTAFAGGEEDLLSGRKVIVSQGDTLWNLSVEYKPQQMDTRVFVEVLKKINKLSSNSIQAGQVLILPQYDDK
;
A
#
# COMPACT_ATOMS: atom_id res chain seq x y z
N MET A 1 52.50 -78.40 0.27
CA MET A 1 51.69 -77.17 0.36
C MET A 1 51.01 -77.15 1.73
N ARG A 2 51.30 -76.16 2.58
CA ARG A 2 50.63 -75.97 3.87
C ARG A 2 50.04 -74.56 3.87
N HIS A 3 48.72 -74.46 3.92
CA HIS A 3 47.99 -73.19 3.90
C HIS A 3 48.06 -72.55 5.28
N SER A 4 48.43 -71.27 5.32
CA SER A 4 48.45 -70.45 6.53
C SER A 4 47.03 -70.17 7.01
N THR A 5 46.69 -70.59 8.22
CA THR A 5 45.41 -70.23 8.86
C THR A 5 45.56 -68.87 9.54
N TYR A 6 45.12 -67.82 8.85
CA TYR A 6 45.03 -66.47 9.38
C TYR A 6 43.77 -66.36 10.27
N GLN A 7 43.95 -66.33 11.60
CA GLN A 7 42.87 -66.01 12.55
C GLN A 7 42.81 -64.50 12.75
N SER A 8 41.76 -63.87 12.22
CA SER A 8 41.51 -62.44 12.33
C SER A 8 41.20 -62.05 13.80
N ILE A 9 41.92 -61.05 14.32
CA ILE A 9 41.81 -60.50 15.69
C ILE A 9 40.69 -59.43 15.76
N TYR A 10 39.76 -59.41 14.81
CA TYR A 10 38.63 -58.50 14.86
C TYR A 10 37.48 -59.14 15.64
N LYS A 11 37.19 -58.60 16.82
CA LYS A 11 35.91 -58.84 17.50
C LYS A 11 34.85 -58.03 16.76
N PRO A 12 33.72 -58.63 16.31
CA PRO A 12 32.65 -57.82 15.76
C PRO A 12 32.17 -56.90 16.89
N VAL A 13 32.30 -55.59 16.69
CA VAL A 13 31.60 -54.63 17.52
C VAL A 13 30.13 -55.00 17.41
N SER A 14 29.61 -55.54 18.50
CA SER A 14 28.18 -55.68 18.74
C SER A 14 27.55 -54.34 18.42
N SER A 15 26.94 -54.24 17.24
CA SER A 15 26.00 -53.19 16.91
C SER A 15 24.76 -53.45 17.75
N ALA A 16 24.88 -53.23 19.06
CA ALA A 16 23.74 -52.93 19.90
C ALA A 16 23.08 -51.75 19.20
N SER A 17 22.01 -52.04 18.46
CA SER A 17 21.19 -51.06 17.79
C SER A 17 20.70 -50.12 18.87
N VAL A 18 21.38 -48.99 18.96
CA VAL A 18 21.00 -47.87 19.79
C VAL A 18 19.66 -47.39 19.23
N GLN A 19 18.57 -47.99 19.72
CA GLN A 19 17.20 -47.67 19.36
C GLN A 19 16.85 -46.36 20.07
N TRP A 20 17.38 -45.26 19.54
CA TRP A 20 16.95 -43.95 19.95
C TRP A 20 15.55 -43.72 19.40
N SER A 21 14.57 -43.87 20.29
CA SER A 21 13.21 -43.34 20.16
C SER A 21 13.27 -41.81 19.97
N THR A 22 13.73 -41.38 18.81
CA THR A 22 13.74 -39.99 18.34
C THR A 22 12.55 -39.72 17.42
N GLY A 23 11.71 -40.74 17.19
CA GLY A 23 10.51 -40.67 16.35
C GLY A 23 9.25 -40.22 17.07
N GLU A 24 9.12 -40.47 18.39
CA GLU A 24 7.87 -40.13 19.09
C GLU A 24 7.82 -38.66 19.56
N LEU A 25 8.98 -38.07 19.89
CA LEU A 25 9.07 -36.68 20.33
C LEU A 25 8.92 -35.69 19.16
N ARG A 26 9.41 -36.05 17.96
CA ARG A 26 9.24 -35.22 16.75
C ARG A 26 7.80 -35.17 16.27
N LYS A 27 7.05 -36.26 16.44
CA LYS A 27 5.65 -36.34 15.99
C LYS A 27 4.68 -35.55 16.89
N LYS A 28 4.99 -35.32 18.17
CA LYS A 28 4.19 -34.42 19.03
C LYS A 28 4.52 -32.93 18.88
N MET A 29 5.75 -32.58 18.48
CA MET A 29 6.11 -31.18 18.25
C MET A 29 5.65 -30.64 16.89
N LEU A 30 5.55 -31.50 15.87
CA LEU A 30 5.10 -31.13 14.53
C LEU A 30 3.61 -31.44 14.28
N GLN A 31 2.81 -31.59 15.33
CA GLN A 31 1.36 -31.76 15.19
C GLN A 31 0.65 -30.66 15.98
N LEU A 32 -0.16 -29.90 15.26
CA LEU A 32 -1.32 -29.12 15.72
C LEU A 32 -1.17 -27.63 16.09
N LYS A 33 0.02 -27.05 16.33
CA LYS A 33 0.10 -25.60 16.66
C LYS A 33 0.42 -24.65 15.50
N ALA A 34 0.83 -25.16 14.34
CA ALA A 34 1.11 -24.34 13.15
C ALA A 34 -0.17 -23.90 12.39
N ARG A 35 -1.26 -24.66 12.46
CA ARG A 35 -2.55 -24.31 11.82
C ARG A 35 -3.16 -23.00 12.37
N PRO A 36 -3.33 -22.80 13.69
CA PRO A 36 -3.83 -21.52 14.20
C PRO A 36 -2.80 -20.39 14.10
N LEU A 37 -1.49 -20.70 14.03
CA LEU A 37 -0.43 -19.70 13.87
C LEU A 37 -0.44 -19.10 12.46
N LEU A 38 -0.56 -19.94 11.42
CA LEU A 38 -0.68 -19.49 10.03
C LEU A 38 -1.95 -18.68 9.81
N MET A 39 -3.08 -19.10 10.39
CA MET A 39 -4.34 -18.34 10.31
C MET A 39 -4.23 -16.98 10.99
N LYS A 40 -3.54 -16.88 12.14
CA LYS A 40 -3.28 -15.58 12.81
C LYS A 40 -2.37 -14.68 11.98
N ILE A 41 -1.32 -15.22 11.37
CA ILE A 41 -0.41 -14.45 10.49
C ILE A 41 -1.17 -13.96 9.25
N ALA A 42 -2.03 -14.79 8.65
CA ALA A 42 -2.86 -14.40 7.52
C ALA A 42 -3.83 -13.26 7.88
N ILE A 43 -4.50 -13.34 9.04
CA ILE A 43 -5.39 -12.27 9.51
C ILE A 43 -4.63 -10.97 9.77
N ILE A 44 -3.46 -11.02 10.42
CA ILE A 44 -2.63 -9.83 10.66
C ILE A 44 -2.17 -9.22 9.34
N SER A 45 -1.75 -10.04 8.37
CA SER A 45 -1.35 -9.55 7.05
C SER A 45 -2.52 -8.86 6.30
N LEU A 46 -3.74 -9.38 6.42
CA LEU A 46 -4.94 -8.77 5.83
C LEU A 46 -5.22 -7.39 6.44
N ILE A 47 -5.11 -7.26 7.77
CA ILE A 47 -5.29 -5.98 8.48
C ILE A 47 -4.23 -4.97 8.04
N VAL A 48 -2.97 -5.40 7.88
CA VAL A 48 -1.87 -4.54 7.40
C VAL A 48 -2.10 -4.11 5.94
N ILE A 49 -2.58 -4.99 5.07
CA ILE A 49 -2.86 -4.65 3.66
C ILE A 49 -3.99 -3.64 3.54
N ILE A 50 -5.06 -3.80 4.32
CA ILE A 50 -6.18 -2.85 4.37
C ILE A 50 -5.70 -1.49 4.90
N GLY A 51 -4.94 -1.48 6.00
CA GLY A 51 -4.39 -0.23 6.57
C GLY A 51 -3.33 0.45 5.68
N CYS A 52 -2.53 -0.32 4.93
CA CYS A 52 -1.55 0.24 4.00
C CYS A 52 -2.22 0.85 2.77
N SER A 53 -3.29 0.20 2.27
CA SER A 53 -4.07 0.69 1.12
C SER A 53 -4.70 2.06 1.38
N THR A 54 -5.20 2.32 2.61
CA THR A 54 -5.75 3.64 2.98
C THR A 54 -4.67 4.73 3.13
N MET A 55 -3.47 4.36 3.55
CA MET A 55 -2.34 5.31 3.61
C MET A 55 -1.84 5.69 2.22
N LEU A 56 -1.81 4.74 1.28
CA LEU A 56 -1.43 5.01 -0.11
C LEU A 56 -2.42 5.94 -0.82
N THR A 57 -3.72 5.78 -0.61
CA THR A 57 -4.72 6.70 -1.20
C THR A 57 -4.72 8.09 -0.56
N ALA A 58 -4.39 8.20 0.73
CA ALA A 58 -4.19 9.50 1.38
C ALA A 58 -2.94 10.24 0.85
N PHE A 59 -1.92 9.50 0.40
CA PHE A 59 -0.68 10.07 -0.16
C PHE A 59 -0.71 10.27 -1.69
N ALA A 60 -1.60 9.57 -2.41
CA ALA A 60 -1.83 9.75 -3.86
C ALA A 60 -2.52 11.07 -4.23
N GLY A 61 -2.68 12.00 -3.28
CA GLY A 61 -2.99 13.41 -3.53
C GLY A 61 -1.74 14.26 -3.85
N GLY A 62 -0.59 13.65 -4.15
CA GLY A 62 0.72 14.31 -4.30
C GLY A 62 1.26 14.42 -5.74
N GLU A 63 0.45 14.16 -6.77
CA GLU A 63 0.90 14.17 -8.18
C GLU A 63 0.47 15.45 -8.96
N GLU A 64 0.25 16.56 -8.25
CA GLU A 64 -0.24 17.82 -8.84
C GLU A 64 0.75 18.98 -8.60
N ASP A 65 2.02 18.71 -8.29
CA ASP A 65 3.02 19.72 -7.86
C ASP A 65 3.57 20.63 -8.99
N LEU A 66 2.98 20.56 -10.19
CA LEU A 66 3.14 21.59 -11.23
C LEU A 66 2.04 22.66 -11.17
N LEU A 67 1.00 22.43 -10.35
CA LEU A 67 -0.12 23.32 -10.09
C LEU A 67 -0.22 23.61 -8.59
N SER A 68 0.83 24.19 -8.01
CA SER A 68 0.71 24.92 -6.73
C SER A 68 -0.14 26.20 -6.92
N GLY A 69 -1.35 26.00 -7.43
CA GLY A 69 -2.38 26.98 -7.68
C GLY A 69 -2.80 27.67 -6.39
N ARG A 70 -3.10 28.97 -6.48
CA ARG A 70 -3.69 29.72 -5.37
C ARG A 70 -4.97 28.99 -4.94
N LYS A 71 -5.09 28.70 -3.64
CA LYS A 71 -6.30 28.11 -3.07
C LYS A 71 -7.25 29.21 -2.61
N VAL A 72 -8.52 29.10 -2.95
CA VAL A 72 -9.58 30.03 -2.54
C VAL A 72 -10.71 29.26 -1.87
N ILE A 73 -11.21 29.80 -0.76
CA ILE A 73 -12.34 29.24 -0.03
C ILE A 73 -13.61 29.87 -0.58
N VAL A 74 -14.55 29.04 -1.00
CA VAL A 74 -15.85 29.47 -1.52
C VAL A 74 -16.70 30.03 -0.38
N SER A 75 -17.17 31.26 -0.54
CA SER A 75 -18.08 31.91 0.40
C SER A 75 -19.54 31.69 0.02
N GLN A 76 -20.45 31.99 0.94
CA GLN A 76 -21.89 31.88 0.67
C GLN A 76 -22.30 32.90 -0.40
N GLY A 77 -22.94 32.43 -1.47
CA GLY A 77 -23.36 33.28 -2.60
C GLY A 77 -22.35 33.32 -3.76
N ASP A 78 -21.16 32.73 -3.57
CA ASP A 78 -20.20 32.59 -4.65
C ASP A 78 -20.68 31.60 -5.69
N THR A 79 -20.34 31.91 -6.94
CA THR A 79 -20.55 31.01 -8.07
C THR A 79 -19.23 30.80 -8.79
N LEU A 80 -19.13 29.65 -9.47
CA LEU A 80 -17.99 29.35 -10.34
C LEU A 80 -17.74 30.47 -11.34
N TRP A 81 -18.82 31.11 -11.82
CA TRP A 81 -18.74 32.24 -12.74
C TRP A 81 -18.12 33.47 -12.10
N ASN A 82 -18.60 33.91 -10.94
CA ASN A 82 -18.08 35.10 -10.27
C ASN A 82 -16.60 34.95 -9.90
N LEU A 83 -16.22 33.80 -9.36
CA LEU A 83 -14.82 33.48 -9.08
C LEU A 83 -13.98 33.49 -10.36
N SER A 84 -14.52 32.98 -11.46
CA SER A 84 -13.81 33.02 -12.75
C SER A 84 -13.65 34.45 -13.28
N VAL A 85 -14.62 35.33 -13.08
CA VAL A 85 -14.50 36.74 -13.46
C VAL A 85 -13.43 37.46 -12.64
N GLU A 86 -13.33 37.13 -11.35
CA GLU A 86 -12.38 37.76 -10.43
C GLU A 86 -10.93 37.32 -10.67
N TYR A 87 -10.71 36.04 -10.99
CA TYR A 87 -9.38 35.44 -11.06
C TYR A 87 -8.88 35.13 -12.48
N LYS A 88 -9.67 35.39 -13.53
CA LYS A 88 -9.22 35.15 -14.91
C LYS A 88 -8.12 36.11 -15.35
N PRO A 89 -7.19 35.67 -16.21
CA PRO A 89 -6.27 36.58 -16.88
C PRO A 89 -7.02 37.46 -17.89
N GLN A 90 -6.45 38.63 -18.22
CA GLN A 90 -7.13 39.62 -19.07
C GLN A 90 -7.47 39.10 -20.47
N GLN A 91 -6.61 38.24 -21.02
CA GLN A 91 -6.72 37.71 -22.38
C GLN A 91 -7.57 36.44 -22.51
N MET A 92 -8.14 35.93 -21.40
CA MET A 92 -8.95 34.70 -21.42
C MET A 92 -10.45 34.99 -21.23
N ASP A 93 -11.26 34.24 -21.97
CA ASP A 93 -12.71 34.21 -21.79
C ASP A 93 -13.11 33.54 -20.48
N THR A 94 -14.07 34.13 -19.77
CA THR A 94 -14.58 33.61 -18.50
C THR A 94 -15.08 32.16 -18.63
N ARG A 95 -15.73 31.81 -19.75
CA ARG A 95 -16.25 30.45 -19.99
C ARG A 95 -15.12 29.42 -20.05
N VAL A 96 -14.01 29.75 -20.72
CA VAL A 96 -12.84 28.88 -20.80
C VAL A 96 -12.23 28.70 -19.42
N PHE A 97 -12.12 29.79 -18.65
CA PHE A 97 -11.61 29.72 -17.29
C PHE A 97 -12.48 28.85 -16.37
N VAL A 98 -13.82 28.95 -16.46
CA VAL A 98 -14.75 28.09 -15.71
C VAL A 98 -14.50 26.60 -16.03
N GLU A 99 -14.31 26.24 -17.30
CA GLU A 99 -14.05 24.85 -17.69
C GLU A 99 -12.72 24.35 -17.14
N VAL A 100 -11.66 25.16 -17.23
CA VAL A 100 -10.36 24.84 -16.64
C VAL A 100 -10.47 24.67 -15.14
N LEU A 101 -11.16 25.59 -14.46
CA LEU A 101 -11.35 25.57 -13.02
C LEU A 101 -12.10 24.32 -12.57
N LYS A 102 -13.14 23.90 -13.31
CA LYS A 102 -13.83 22.63 -13.07
C LYS A 102 -12.93 21.43 -13.26
N LYS A 103 -12.13 21.41 -14.32
CA LYS A 103 -11.22 20.30 -14.63
C LYS A 103 -10.17 20.10 -13.54
N ILE A 104 -9.56 21.19 -13.09
CA ILE A 104 -8.55 21.18 -12.02
C ILE A 104 -9.16 20.70 -10.70
N ASN A 105 -10.37 21.17 -10.37
CA ASN A 105 -11.05 20.83 -9.12
C ASN A 105 -11.90 19.55 -9.21
N LYS A 106 -11.81 18.80 -10.32
CA LYS A 106 -12.55 17.55 -10.58
C LYS A 106 -14.06 17.70 -10.32
N LEU A 107 -14.62 18.86 -10.68
CA LEU A 107 -16.04 19.18 -10.48
C LEU A 107 -16.89 18.59 -11.59
N SER A 108 -17.88 17.78 -11.22
CA SER A 108 -18.84 17.17 -12.15
C SER A 108 -19.90 18.17 -12.66
N SER A 109 -20.24 19.17 -11.86
CA SER A 109 -21.26 20.19 -12.17
C SER A 109 -20.72 21.60 -11.95
N ASN A 110 -21.56 22.61 -12.25
CA ASN A 110 -21.24 24.01 -11.98
C ASN A 110 -21.64 24.45 -10.56
N SER A 111 -22.16 23.53 -9.73
CA SER A 111 -22.54 23.82 -8.35
C SER A 111 -21.33 23.72 -7.44
N ILE A 112 -21.06 24.79 -6.70
CA ILE A 112 -20.05 24.84 -5.65
C ILE A 112 -20.74 25.09 -4.30
N GLN A 113 -20.12 24.61 -3.22
CA GLN A 113 -20.67 24.75 -1.88
C GLN A 113 -19.82 25.72 -1.06
N ALA A 114 -20.47 26.51 -0.19
CA ALA A 114 -19.76 27.36 0.75
C ALA A 114 -18.85 26.51 1.67
N GLY A 115 -17.64 26.99 1.92
CA GLY A 115 -16.60 26.27 2.65
C GLY A 115 -15.76 25.31 1.80
N GLN A 116 -16.12 25.09 0.53
CA GLN A 116 -15.31 24.29 -0.39
C GLN A 116 -14.02 25.03 -0.75
N VAL A 117 -12.91 24.30 -0.82
CA VAL A 117 -11.62 24.85 -1.28
C VAL A 117 -11.46 24.57 -2.77
N LEU A 118 -11.26 25.62 -3.55
CA LEU A 118 -10.97 25.55 -4.98
C LEU A 118 -9.51 25.92 -5.24
N ILE A 119 -8.87 25.19 -6.14
CA ILE A 119 -7.53 25.43 -6.65
C ILE A 119 -7.65 26.23 -7.94
N LEU A 120 -7.03 27.41 -7.97
CA LEU A 120 -6.98 28.26 -9.15
C LEU A 120 -5.77 27.92 -10.02
N PRO A 121 -5.92 27.90 -11.36
CA PRO A 121 -4.77 27.82 -12.26
C PRO A 121 -3.85 29.05 -12.09
N GLN A 122 -2.54 28.84 -12.05
CA GLN A 122 -1.58 29.94 -12.14
C GLN A 122 -1.39 30.32 -13.61
N TYR A 123 -1.71 31.56 -13.95
CA TYR A 123 -1.33 32.16 -15.23
C TYR A 123 -0.35 33.30 -14.94
N ASP A 124 0.76 33.33 -15.66
CA ASP A 124 1.75 34.40 -15.59
C ASP A 124 1.24 35.52 -16.51
N ASP A 125 0.73 36.62 -15.92
CA ASP A 125 0.33 37.83 -16.65
C ASP A 125 1.61 38.54 -17.14
N LYS A 126 2.14 38.14 -18.30
CA LYS A 126 3.21 38.86 -19.02
C LYS A 126 2.66 39.67 -20.19
#